data_AF-G7EGG3-F1
#
_entry.id   AF-G7EGG3-F1
#
_cell.length_a   1.000
_cell.length_b   1.000
_cell.length_c   1.000
_cell.angle_alpha   90.00
_cell.angle_beta   90.00
_cell.angle_gamma   90.00
#
_symmetry.space_group_name_H-M   'P 1'
#
loop_
_entity.id
_entity.type
_entity.pdbx_description
1 polymer ?
#
loop_
_entity_poly.entity_id
_entity_poly.type
_entity_poly.pdbx_seq_one_letter_code
_entity_poly.pdbx_strand_id
1 'polypeptide(L)' 'MYETISSIIIESGVFDKDYYLEKYEDIKRRNNDALRHYIRHGYKEDRNPNAFFDSKLYRKNTLMMIKKLILFIIT' A
#
# COMPACT_ATOMS: atom_id res chain seq x y z
N MET A 1 -5.18 11.28 13.49
CA MET A 1 -5.06 9.81 13.35
C MET A 1 -4.62 9.41 11.94
N TYR A 2 -5.30 9.84 10.87
CA TYR A 2 -4.87 9.59 9.48
C TYR A 2 -3.50 10.21 9.13
N GLU A 3 -3.23 11.43 9.60
CA GLU A 3 -1.94 12.11 9.38
C GLU A 3 -0.77 11.34 9.99
N THR A 4 -0.90 10.87 11.23
CA THR A 4 0.15 10.14 11.96
C THR A 4 0.54 8.82 11.29
N ILE A 5 -0.45 8.05 10.83
CA ILE A 5 -0.20 6.77 10.14
C ILE A 5 0.43 7.02 8.77
N SER A 6 0.03 8.09 8.09
CA SER A 6 0.58 8.47 6.79
C SER A 6 2.07 8.81 6.89
N SER A 7 2.46 9.61 7.88
CA SER A 7 3.87 9.92 8.13
C SER A 7 4.71 8.68 8.39
N ILE A 8 4.24 7.75 9.23
CA ILE A 8 4.96 6.50 9.53
C ILE A 8 5.17 5.65 8.27
N ILE A 9 4.16 5.55 7.41
CA ILE A 9 4.24 4.77 6.17
C ILE A 9 5.26 5.38 5.18
N ILE A 10 5.31 6.71 5.09
CA ILE A 10 6.28 7.39 4.23
C ILE A 10 7.70 7.28 4.82
N GLU A 11 7.87 7.54 6.12
CA GLU A 11 9.17 7.52 6.79
C GLU A 11 9.80 6.12 6.86
N SER A 12 8.98 5.07 6.99
CA SER A 12 9.45 3.68 6.99
C SER A 12 9.93 3.18 5.63
N GLY A 13 9.71 3.95 4.54
CA GLY A 13 10.08 3.56 3.18
C GLY A 13 9.25 2.41 2.61
N VAL A 14 8.18 1.99 3.30
CA VAL A 14 7.32 0.90 2.82
C VAL A 14 6.45 1.33 1.65
N PHE A 15 6.21 2.64 1.49
CA PHE A 15 5.49 3.22 0.37
C PHE A 15 6.33 4.30 -0.32
N ASP A 16 6.55 4.13 -1.62
CA ASP A 16 7.23 5.08 -2.48
C ASP A 16 6.19 5.75 -3.39
N LYS A 17 5.88 7.01 -3.10
CA LYS A 17 4.87 7.77 -3.82
C LYS A 17 5.22 7.96 -5.29
N ASP A 18 6.49 8.24 -5.59
CA ASP A 18 6.91 8.57 -6.94
C ASP A 18 6.88 7.32 -7.81
N TYR A 19 7.41 6.21 -7.29
CA TYR A 19 7.25 4.89 -7.91
C TYR A 19 5.77 4.54 -8.13
N TYR A 20 4.92 4.75 -7.12
CA TYR A 20 3.52 4.37 -7.21
C TYR A 20 2.77 5.17 -8.29
N LEU A 21 3.01 6.48 -8.37
CA LEU A 21 2.40 7.34 -9.39
C LEU A 21 2.98 7.09 -10.79
N GLU A 22 4.26 6.76 -10.91
CA GLU A 22 4.87 6.38 -12.18
C GLU A 22 4.33 5.04 -12.68
N LYS A 23 4.18 4.06 -11.80
CA LYS A 23 3.71 2.72 -12.15
C LYS A 23 2.20 2.63 -12.40
N TYR A 24 1.42 3.46 -11.72
CA TYR A 24 -0.04 3.43 -11.76
C TYR A 24 -0.62 4.73 -12.33
N GLU A 25 -0.55 4.86 -13.65
CA GLU A 25 -1.00 6.06 -14.38
C GLU A 25 -2.47 6.42 -14.13
N ASP A 26 -3.33 5.42 -13.88
CA ASP A 26 -4.74 5.62 -13.56
C ASP A 26 -4.94 6.42 -12.26
N ILE A 27 -3.98 6.33 -11.33
CA ILE A 27 -3.96 7.09 -10.08
C ILE A 27 -3.37 8.47 -10.32
N LYS A 28 -2.26 8.56 -11.08
CA LYS A 28 -1.61 9.82 -11.45
C LYS A 28 -2.57 10.78 -12.17
N ARG A 29 -3.36 10.28 -13.12
CA ARG A 29 -4.31 11.10 -13.90
C ARG A 29 -5.47 11.66 -13.07
N ARG A 30 -5.78 11.05 -11.92
CA ARG A 30 -6.87 11.48 -11.04
C ARG A 30 -6.41 12.49 -9.98
N ASN A 31 -5.13 12.86 -9.97
CA ASN A 31 -4.50 13.70 -8.93
C ASN A 31 -4.82 13.23 -7.50
N ASN A 32 -5.10 11.93 -7.36
CA ASN A 32 -5.53 11.36 -6.09
C ASN A 32 -4.31 11.12 -5.22
N ASP A 33 -4.50 11.34 -3.92
CA ASP A 33 -3.54 10.97 -2.89
C ASP A 33 -3.17 9.48 -3.02
N ALA A 34 -1.97 9.23 -3.53
CA ALA A 34 -1.46 7.90 -3.87
C ALA A 34 -1.42 6.98 -2.64
N LEU A 35 -1.04 7.54 -1.49
CA LEU A 35 -0.97 6.81 -0.23
C LEU A 35 -2.37 6.43 0.23
N ARG A 36 -3.31 7.38 0.20
CA ARG A 36 -4.71 7.11 0.51
C ARG A 36 -5.31 6.05 -0.42
N HIS A 37 -4.97 6.09 -1.71
CA HIS A 37 -5.39 5.05 -2.65
C HIS A 37 -4.83 3.69 -2.27
N TYR A 38 -3.53 3.61 -1.98
CA TYR A 38 -2.90 2.34 -1.60
C TYR A 38 -3.54 1.73 -0.35
N ILE A 39 -3.74 2.53 0.70
CA ILE A 39 -4.35 2.11 1.97
C ILE A 39 -5.79 1.62 1.76
N ARG A 40 -6.58 2.29 0.92
CA ARG A 40 -8.01 1.96 0.76
C ARG A 40 -8.26 0.83 -0.26
N HIS A 41 -7.44 0.79 -1.31
CA HIS A 41 -7.69 0.01 -2.52
C HIS A 41 -6.45 -0.77 -2.98
N GLY A 42 -5.29 -0.11 -3.10
CA GLY A 42 -4.11 -0.68 -3.78
C GLY A 42 -3.65 -2.04 -3.26
N TYR A 43 -3.65 -2.25 -1.93
CA TYR A 43 -3.24 -3.55 -1.36
C TYR A 43 -4.20 -4.70 -1.73
N LYS A 44 -5.49 -4.42 -1.94
CA LYS A 44 -6.50 -5.38 -2.40
C LYS A 44 -6.41 -5.62 -3.90
N GLU A 45 -5.89 -4.66 -4.64
CA GLU A 45 -5.68 -4.74 -6.09
C GLU A 45 -4.33 -5.36 -6.48
N ASP A 46 -3.59 -5.95 -5.54
CA ASP A 46 -2.24 -6.50 -5.79
C ASP A 46 -1.24 -5.46 -6.32
N ARG A 47 -1.43 -4.19 -5.98
CA ARG A 47 -0.50 -3.12 -6.36
C ARG A 47 0.70 -3.12 -5.42
N ASN A 48 1.88 -2.92 -5.97
CA ASN A 48 3.12 -2.84 -5.21
C ASN A 48 3.27 -1.40 -4.69
N PRO A 49 3.50 -1.19 -3.39
CA PRO A 49 3.71 0.13 -2.81
C PRO A 49 5.08 0.74 -3.13
N ASN A 50 6.05 -0.08 -3.52
CA ASN A 50 7.41 0.32 -3.89
C ASN A 50 8.00 -0.68 -4.90
N ALA A 51 9.19 -0.38 -5.44
CA ALA A 51 9.85 -1.19 -6.46
C ALA A 51 10.33 -2.57 -5.99
N PHE A 52 10.57 -2.72 -4.68
CA PHE A 52 11.19 -3.91 -4.08
C PHE A 52 10.17 -4.88 -3.47
N PHE A 53 8.89 -4.51 -3.44
CA PHE A 53 7.81 -5.34 -2.90
C PHE A 53 7.02 -6.03 -4.01
N ASP A 54 6.70 -7.31 -3.81
CA ASP A 54 5.80 -8.09 -4.67
C ASP A 54 4.53 -8.46 -3.90
N SER A 55 3.46 -7.70 -4.13
CA SER A 55 2.16 -7.90 -3.51
C SER A 55 1.52 -9.23 -3.89
N LYS A 56 1.76 -9.73 -5.11
CA LYS A 56 1.20 -11.00 -5.58
C LYS A 56 1.89 -12.18 -4.90
N LEU A 57 3.22 -12.13 -4.80
CA LEU A 57 3.99 -13.14 -4.07
C LEU A 57 3.61 -13.15 -2.58
N TYR A 58 3.50 -11.96 -1.97
CA TYR A 58 3.07 -11.81 -0.59
C TYR A 58 1.67 -12.40 -0.35
N ARG A 59 0.72 -12.16 -1.27
CA ARG A 59 -0.64 -12.72 -1.23
C ARG A 59 -0.67 -14.23 -1.53
N LYS A 60 0.20 -14.74 -2.38
CA LYS A 60 0.20 -16.17 -2.74
C LYS A 60 0.72 -17.06 -1.60
N ASN A 61 1.64 -16.57 -0.78
CA ASN A 61 2.24 -17.31 0.33
C ASN A 61 1.39 -17.33 1.63
N THR A 62 0.08 -17.14 1.50
CA THR A 62 -0.88 -16.89 2.59
C THR A 62 -1.30 -18.14 3.35
N LEU A 63 -0.49 -18.57 4.32
CA LEU A 63 -1.03 -19.37 5.45
C LEU A 63 -0.81 -18.73 6.84
N MET A 64 0.13 -17.77 7.03
CA MET A 64 0.48 -17.33 8.39
C MET A 64 0.37 -15.83 8.73
N MET A 65 0.32 -14.88 7.80
CA MET A 65 0.43 -13.45 8.19
C MET A 65 -0.84 -12.60 8.03
N ILE A 66 -1.67 -12.85 7.01
CA ILE A 66 -2.77 -11.94 6.64
C ILE A 66 -3.93 -11.94 7.65
N LYS A 67 -4.18 -13.06 8.36
CA LYS A 67 -5.23 -13.11 9.40
C LYS A 67 -4.92 -12.28 10.65
N LYS A 68 -3.64 -12.11 11.02
CA LYS A 68 -3.25 -11.43 12.27
C LYS A 68 -3.05 -9.92 12.11
N LEU A 69 -2.49 -9.47 10.98
CA LEU A 69 -2.08 -8.07 10.84
C LEU A 69 -3.24 -7.16 10.38
N ILE A 70 -4.15 -7.67 9.55
CA ILE A 70 -5.27 -6.87 9.02
C ILE A 70 -6.41 -6.77 10.04
N LEU A 71 -6.66 -7.82 10.84
CA LEU A 71 -7.65 -7.76 11.92
C LEU A 71 -7.21 -6.78 13.02
N PHE A 72 -5.92 -6.73 13.34
CA PHE A 72 -5.37 -5.87 14.40
C PHE A 72 -5.28 -4.37 14.04
N ILE A 73 -5.37 -4.01 12.76
CA ILE A 73 -5.27 -2.61 12.29
C ILE A 73 -6.66 -2.04 11.94
N ILE A 74 -7.70 -2.88 11.83
CA ILE A 74 -9.06 -2.50 11.40
C ILE A 74 -10.11 -2.65 12.52
N THR A 75 -9.78 -3.29 13.65
CA THR A 75 -10.57 -3.24 14.91
C THR A 75 -9.87 -2.38 15.95
#